data_AF-K7NH30-F1
#
_entry.id   AF-K7NH30-F1
#
_cell.length_a   1.000
_cell.length_b   1.000
_cell.length_c   1.000
_cell.angle_alpha   90.00
_cell.angle_beta   90.00
_cell.angle_gamma   90.00
#
_symmetry.space_group_name_H-M   'P 1'
#
loop_
_entity.id
_entity.type
_entity.pdbx_description
1 polymer ?
#
loop_
_entity_poly.entity_id
_entity_poly.type
_entity_poly.pdbx_seq_one_letter_code
_entity_poly.pdbx_strand_id
1 'polypeptide(L)'
;AGEVACTGLHGANRLASNSLLEALVFAQRAVEPSLDYMVRSNIDIDESVKWPFPVVPTVLGVSQLNEVKHITGLTRMKLQKIMWDYVGIVRSIDCLKIAEKSLAELELEWEDHLFRFGWWPYMVNLEVCELRNLFSCANLVVSSALARQESR
;
A
#
# COMPACT_ATOMS: atom_id res chain seq x y z
N ALA A 1 10.05 -10.73 7.33
CA ALA A 1 9.51 -11.38 8.54
C ALA A 1 8.64 -10.40 9.31
N GLY A 2 7.92 -10.85 10.35
CA GLY A 2 7.03 -9.99 11.14
C GLY A 2 5.71 -9.69 10.46
N GLU A 3 5.02 -8.64 10.92
CA GLU A 3 3.65 -8.28 10.50
C GLU A 3 3.50 -7.97 9.01
N VAL A 4 4.58 -7.53 8.35
CA VAL A 4 4.60 -7.27 6.90
C VAL A 4 4.73 -8.55 6.05
N ALA A 5 5.02 -9.69 6.66
CA ALA A 5 5.14 -10.97 5.97
C ALA A 5 3.88 -11.83 6.17
N CYS A 6 3.42 -12.47 5.10
CA CYS A 6 2.43 -13.54 5.20
C CYS A 6 3.15 -14.87 5.44
N THR A 7 3.54 -15.14 6.70
CA THR A 7 4.25 -16.38 7.08
C THR A 7 3.37 -17.62 7.03
N GLY A 8 2.05 -17.44 6.99
CA GLY A 8 1.04 -18.50 7.10
C GLY A 8 0.72 -18.93 8.54
N LEU A 9 1.47 -18.46 9.55
CA LEU A 9 1.30 -18.90 10.94
C LEU A 9 -0.09 -18.54 11.51
N HIS A 10 -0.59 -17.35 11.22
CA HIS A 10 -1.80 -16.80 11.85
C HIS A 10 -3.11 -17.17 11.17
N GLY A 11 -3.08 -17.73 9.95
CA GLY A 11 -4.30 -17.94 9.17
C GLY A 11 -5.12 -16.66 9.02
N ALA A 12 -6.44 -16.74 9.23
CA ALA A 12 -7.35 -15.59 9.19
C ALA A 12 -7.40 -14.80 10.50
N ASN A 13 -7.04 -15.41 11.63
CA ASN A 13 -7.15 -14.82 12.96
C ASN A 13 -5.87 -15.08 13.76
N ARG A 14 -5.09 -14.03 13.96
CA ARG A 14 -3.90 -14.04 14.80
C ARG A 14 -4.26 -14.25 16.27
N LEU A 15 -3.58 -15.19 16.93
CA LEU A 15 -3.63 -15.32 18.40
C LEU A 15 -2.87 -14.17 19.08
N ALA A 16 -3.45 -13.66 20.18
CA ALA A 16 -2.85 -12.59 20.96
C ALA A 16 -1.42 -12.96 21.43
N SER A 17 -0.57 -11.95 21.57
CA SER A 17 0.81 -12.07 22.09
C SER A 17 1.82 -12.88 21.27
N ASN A 18 1.45 -13.43 20.10
CA ASN A 18 2.38 -14.18 19.24
C ASN A 18 3.16 -13.32 18.23
N SER A 19 2.71 -12.08 17.99
CA SER A 19 3.33 -11.06 17.12
C SER A 19 4.84 -10.93 17.23
N LEU A 20 5.29 -10.63 18.44
CA LEU A 20 6.69 -10.31 18.69
C LEU A 20 7.58 -11.56 18.53
N LEU A 21 7.12 -12.69 19.04
CA LEU A 21 7.84 -13.97 18.95
C LEU A 21 7.92 -14.46 17.50
N GLU A 22 6.82 -14.36 16.75
CA GLU A 22 6.82 -14.67 15.33
C GLU A 22 7.86 -13.80 14.59
N ALA A 23 7.84 -12.49 14.80
CA ALA A 23 8.78 -11.60 14.13
C ALA A 23 10.24 -12.02 14.40
N LEU A 24 10.59 -12.31 15.65
CA LEU A 24 11.92 -12.77 16.04
C LEU A 24 12.29 -14.11 15.37
N VAL A 25 11.42 -15.11 15.50
CA VAL A 25 11.68 -16.47 14.98
C VAL A 25 11.81 -16.45 13.46
N PHE A 26 10.90 -15.77 12.76
CA PHE A 26 10.94 -15.72 11.30
C PHE A 26 12.05 -14.81 10.78
N ALA A 27 12.46 -13.77 11.50
CA ALA A 27 13.64 -12.99 11.12
C ALA A 27 14.91 -13.86 11.17
N GLN A 28 15.09 -14.60 12.27
CA GLN A 28 16.22 -15.52 12.41
C GLN A 28 16.19 -16.65 11.35
N ARG A 29 15.01 -17.17 11.01
CA ARG A 29 14.88 -18.20 9.97
C ARG A 29 15.06 -17.67 8.56
N ALA A 30 14.75 -16.40 8.32
CA ALA A 30 14.87 -15.79 7.00
C ALA A 30 16.31 -15.36 6.67
N VAL A 31 17.15 -15.08 7.67
CA VAL A 31 18.46 -14.46 7.43
C VAL A 31 19.42 -15.36 6.62
N GLU A 32 19.63 -16.61 7.04
CA GLU A 32 20.58 -17.52 6.37
C GLU A 32 20.18 -17.81 4.92
N PRO A 33 18.92 -18.20 4.61
CA PRO A 33 18.48 -18.34 3.21
C PRO A 33 18.63 -17.06 2.39
N SER A 34 18.42 -15.88 3.00
CA SER A 34 18.54 -14.60 2.30
C SER A 34 20.00 -14.28 1.96
N LEU A 35 20.93 -14.60 2.87
CA LEU A 35 22.37 -14.46 2.63
C LEU A 35 22.86 -15.46 1.57
N ASP A 36 22.45 -16.72 1.68
CA ASP A 36 22.75 -17.76 0.68
C ASP A 36 22.24 -17.36 -0.70
N TYR A 37 21.01 -16.82 -0.78
CA TYR A 37 20.44 -16.33 -2.03
C TYR A 37 21.25 -15.15 -2.57
N MET A 38 21.59 -14.17 -1.74
CA MET A 38 22.38 -13.00 -2.15
C MET A 38 23.74 -13.41 -2.72
N VAL A 39 24.44 -14.39 -2.13
CA VAL A 39 25.75 -14.87 -2.61
C VAL A 39 25.63 -15.63 -3.92
N ARG A 40 24.56 -16.41 -4.11
CA ARG A 40 24.36 -17.23 -5.32
C ARG A 40 23.74 -16.46 -6.48
N SER A 41 23.05 -15.36 -6.20
CA SER A 41 22.36 -14.57 -7.21
C SER A 41 23.36 -13.74 -7.99
N ASN A 42 23.34 -13.88 -9.31
CA ASN A 42 24.03 -12.95 -10.20
C ASN A 42 23.07 -11.81 -10.54
N ILE A 43 23.01 -10.80 -9.66
CA ILE A 43 22.15 -9.63 -9.85
C ILE A 43 22.81 -8.70 -10.87
N ASP A 44 22.15 -8.50 -12.01
CA ASP A 44 22.55 -7.49 -12.95
C ASP A 44 22.15 -6.10 -12.42
N ILE A 45 23.15 -5.36 -11.94
CA ILE A 45 22.97 -4.03 -11.36
C ILE A 45 22.54 -3.03 -12.45
N ASP A 46 22.89 -3.28 -13.71
CA ASP A 46 22.56 -2.39 -14.83
C ASP A 46 21.09 -2.48 -15.24
N GLU A 47 20.36 -3.53 -14.82
CA GLU A 47 18.90 -3.58 -15.02
C GLU A 47 18.16 -2.48 -14.23
N SER A 48 18.73 -2.00 -13.12
CA SER A 48 18.13 -0.93 -12.31
C SER A 48 18.00 0.40 -13.06
N VAL A 49 18.83 0.61 -14.10
CA VAL A 49 18.85 1.81 -14.93
C VAL A 49 17.66 1.86 -15.90
N LYS A 50 16.91 0.76 -16.07
CA LYS A 50 15.72 0.70 -16.93
C LYS A 50 14.54 1.53 -16.41
N TRP A 51 14.53 1.85 -15.11
CA TRP A 51 13.44 2.62 -14.49
C TRP A 51 13.84 4.09 -14.33
N PRO A 52 12.93 5.04 -14.64
CA PRO A 52 13.20 6.45 -14.41
C PRO A 52 13.47 6.68 -12.92
N PHE A 53 14.55 7.39 -12.62
CA PHE A 53 14.88 7.74 -11.25
C PHE A 53 13.76 8.58 -10.63
N PRO A 54 13.34 8.28 -9.40
CA PRO A 54 12.35 9.09 -8.71
C PRO A 54 12.89 10.51 -8.53
N VAL A 55 12.13 11.51 -8.97
CA VAL A 55 12.55 12.92 -8.92
C VAL A 55 11.77 13.64 -7.83
N VAL A 56 12.47 14.32 -6.93
CA VAL A 56 11.83 15.26 -6.01
C VAL A 56 11.36 16.48 -6.83
N PRO A 57 10.11 16.92 -6.72
CA PRO A 57 9.54 17.97 -7.56
C PRO A 57 10.08 19.37 -7.22
N THR A 58 11.32 19.64 -7.60
CA THR A 58 12.02 20.93 -7.38
C THR A 58 11.45 22.08 -8.22
N VAL A 59 10.70 21.76 -9.28
CA VAL A 59 10.01 22.72 -10.14
C VAL A 59 8.70 23.24 -9.54
N LEU A 60 8.16 22.57 -8.53
CA LEU A 60 6.96 23.02 -7.83
C LEU A 60 7.33 24.04 -6.74
N GLY A 61 6.60 25.15 -6.69
CA GLY A 61 6.73 26.12 -5.62
C GLY A 61 6.16 25.58 -4.30
N VAL A 62 6.52 26.26 -3.20
CA VAL A 62 6.11 25.87 -1.84
C VAL A 62 4.58 25.84 -1.69
N SER A 63 3.85 26.76 -2.34
CA SER A 63 2.39 26.78 -2.31
C SER A 63 1.79 25.55 -2.98
N GLN A 64 2.30 25.12 -4.14
CA GLN A 64 1.83 23.90 -4.82
C GLN A 64 2.11 22.66 -3.97
N LEU A 65 3.29 22.56 -3.35
CA LEU A 65 3.62 21.42 -2.49
C LEU A 65 2.71 21.36 -1.24
N ASN A 66 2.38 22.50 -0.65
CA ASN A 66 1.44 22.55 0.47
C ASN A 66 0.03 22.14 0.06
N GLU A 67 -0.42 22.53 -1.14
CA GLU A 67 -1.71 22.11 -1.69
C GLU A 67 -1.76 20.59 -1.93
N VAL A 68 -0.72 20.04 -2.57
CA VAL A 68 -0.57 18.59 -2.78
C VAL A 68 -0.63 17.84 -1.45
N LYS A 69 0.08 18.33 -0.42
CA LYS A 69 0.03 17.75 0.91
C LYS A 69 -1.36 17.84 1.55
N HIS A 70 -2.03 18.99 1.42
CA HIS A 70 -3.36 19.19 1.95
C HIS A 70 -4.39 18.24 1.32
N ILE A 71 -4.47 18.21 -0.02
CA ILE A 71 -5.43 17.36 -0.73
C ILE A 71 -5.14 15.87 -0.49
N THR A 72 -3.86 15.47 -0.46
CA THR A 72 -3.45 14.09 -0.13
C THR A 72 -3.88 13.70 1.28
N GLY A 73 -3.75 14.61 2.25
CA GLY A 73 -4.26 14.39 3.61
C GLY A 73 -5.78 14.18 3.67
N LEU A 74 -6.54 15.01 2.94
CA LEU A 74 -8.01 14.86 2.85
C LEU A 74 -8.41 13.55 2.17
N THR A 75 -7.76 13.18 1.07
CA THR A 75 -8.00 11.92 0.36
C THR A 75 -7.67 10.72 1.24
N ARG A 76 -6.58 10.76 2.01
CA ARG A 76 -6.25 9.72 3.00
C ARG A 76 -7.37 9.52 4.01
N MET A 77 -7.94 10.59 4.55
CA MET A 77 -9.07 10.51 5.48
C MET A 77 -10.32 9.89 4.82
N LYS A 78 -10.62 10.26 3.57
CA LYS A 78 -11.73 9.68 2.80
C LYS A 78 -11.52 8.18 2.56
N LEU A 79 -10.33 7.76 2.15
CA LEU A 79 -9.96 6.35 1.96
C LEU A 79 -10.17 5.56 3.24
N GLN A 80 -9.64 6.06 4.36
CA GLN A 80 -9.79 5.42 5.67
C GLN A 80 -11.25 5.27 6.08
N LYS A 81 -12.07 6.30 5.81
CA LYS A 81 -13.52 6.25 6.05
C LYS A 81 -14.21 5.18 5.20
N ILE A 82 -13.89 5.07 3.90
CA ILE A 82 -14.43 4.02 3.02
C ILE A 82 -14.10 2.63 3.58
N MET A 83 -12.82 2.40 3.96
CA MET A 83 -12.39 1.11 4.51
C MET A 83 -13.10 0.79 5.84
N TRP A 84 -13.29 1.80 6.69
CA TRP A 84 -14.01 1.65 7.97
C TRP A 84 -15.48 1.30 7.77
N ASP A 85 -16.17 2.05 6.90
CA ASP A 85 -17.62 1.96 6.72
C ASP A 85 -18.03 0.70 5.94
N TYR A 86 -17.21 0.23 5.00
CA TYR A 86 -17.58 -0.85 4.07
C TYR A 86 -16.75 -2.13 4.16
N VAL A 87 -15.56 -2.09 4.78
CA VAL A 87 -14.61 -3.21 4.85
C VAL A 87 -14.30 -3.60 6.30
N GLY A 88 -15.26 -3.36 7.20
CA GLY A 88 -15.18 -3.63 8.62
C GLY A 88 -15.31 -5.12 9.00
N ILE A 89 -15.76 -5.39 10.23
CA ILE A 89 -15.91 -6.77 10.76
C ILE A 89 -17.01 -7.53 10.01
N VAL A 90 -18.19 -6.90 9.86
CA VAL A 90 -19.32 -7.47 9.13
C VAL A 90 -19.29 -6.91 7.71
N ARG A 91 -19.33 -7.80 6.72
CA ARG A 91 -19.19 -7.46 5.31
C ARG A 91 -20.31 -8.10 4.50
N SER A 92 -20.74 -7.42 3.45
CA SER A 92 -21.62 -7.96 2.42
C SER A 92 -21.00 -7.72 1.04
N ILE A 93 -21.40 -8.49 0.05
CA ILE A 93 -20.96 -8.30 -1.34
C ILE A 93 -21.30 -6.89 -1.81
N ASP A 94 -22.47 -6.36 -1.45
CA ASP A 94 -22.90 -5.02 -1.83
C ASP A 94 -22.02 -3.94 -1.21
N CYS A 95 -21.70 -4.03 0.09
CA CYS A 95 -20.78 -3.11 0.75
C CYS A 95 -19.39 -3.15 0.11
N LEU A 96 -18.87 -4.35 -0.20
CA LEU A 96 -17.55 -4.50 -0.82
C LEU A 96 -17.50 -3.93 -2.24
N LYS A 97 -18.56 -4.10 -3.04
CA LYS A 97 -18.67 -3.47 -4.37
C LYS A 97 -18.77 -1.95 -4.30
N ILE A 98 -19.47 -1.42 -3.30
CA ILE A 98 -19.48 0.02 -3.04
C ILE A 98 -18.07 0.50 -2.71
N ALA A 99 -17.35 -0.20 -1.82
CA ALA A 99 -15.97 0.14 -1.47
C ALA A 99 -15.05 0.13 -2.70
N GLU A 100 -15.08 -0.93 -3.51
CA GLU A 100 -14.28 -1.05 -4.74
C GLU A 100 -14.50 0.13 -5.67
N LYS A 101 -15.77 0.46 -5.95
CA LYS A 101 -16.13 1.59 -6.81
C LYS A 101 -15.68 2.93 -6.21
N SER A 102 -15.96 3.16 -4.93
CA SER A 102 -15.61 4.42 -4.26
C SER A 102 -14.11 4.63 -4.13
N LEU A 103 -13.32 3.56 -3.93
CA LEU A 103 -11.86 3.65 -3.94
C LEU A 103 -11.33 4.02 -5.33
N ALA A 104 -11.83 3.37 -6.38
CA ALA A 104 -11.43 3.66 -7.75
C ALA A 104 -11.76 5.10 -8.17
N GLU A 105 -12.96 5.59 -7.82
CA GLU A 105 -13.36 6.97 -8.08
C GLU A 105 -12.49 7.97 -7.31
N LEU A 106 -12.21 7.70 -6.03
CA LEU A 106 -11.39 8.57 -5.18
C LEU A 106 -9.92 8.63 -5.64
N GLU A 107 -9.35 7.48 -6.04
CA GLU A 107 -7.98 7.39 -6.55
C GLU A 107 -7.85 8.19 -7.85
N LEU A 108 -8.82 8.05 -8.76
CA LEU A 108 -8.85 8.77 -10.03
C LEU A 108 -8.99 10.28 -9.83
N GLU A 109 -9.91 10.73 -8.96
CA GLU A 109 -10.10 12.16 -8.63
C GLU A 109 -8.80 12.76 -8.08
N TRP A 110 -8.12 12.04 -7.19
CA TRP A 110 -6.89 12.51 -6.57
C TRP A 110 -5.72 12.56 -7.56
N GLU A 111 -5.50 11.53 -8.38
CA GLU A 111 -4.42 11.54 -9.40
C GLU A 111 -4.68 12.59 -10.49
N ASP A 112 -5.92 12.80 -10.93
CA ASP A 112 -6.29 13.88 -11.87
C ASP A 112 -6.01 15.26 -11.25
N HIS A 113 -6.34 15.46 -9.98
CA HIS A 113 -6.00 16.69 -9.27
C HIS A 113 -4.49 16.92 -9.22
N LEU A 114 -3.71 15.90 -8.85
CA LEU A 114 -2.25 15.98 -8.83
C LEU A 114 -1.70 16.38 -10.22
N PHE A 115 -2.16 15.71 -11.27
CA PHE A 115 -1.72 15.96 -12.64
C PHE A 115 -1.98 17.41 -13.08
N ARG A 116 -3.18 17.95 -12.80
CA ARG A 116 -3.53 19.35 -13.12
C ARG A 116 -2.67 20.38 -12.39
N PHE A 117 -2.13 20.03 -11.24
CA PHE A 117 -1.20 20.87 -10.46
C PHE A 117 0.27 20.66 -10.83
N GLY A 118 0.55 19.95 -11.92
CA GLY A 118 1.91 19.75 -12.44
C GLY A 118 2.66 18.59 -11.79
N TRP A 119 1.97 17.72 -11.06
CA TRP A 119 2.54 16.49 -10.54
C TRP A 119 2.63 15.44 -11.64
N TRP A 120 3.82 14.87 -11.85
CA TRP A 120 4.02 13.80 -12.82
C TRP A 120 4.17 12.44 -12.14
N PRO A 121 3.83 11.32 -12.80
CA PRO A 121 3.89 9.99 -12.19
C PRO A 121 5.26 9.59 -11.61
N TYR A 122 6.35 10.07 -12.20
CA TYR A 122 7.73 9.83 -11.77
C TYR A 122 8.21 10.74 -10.63
N MET A 123 7.40 11.72 -10.22
CA MET A 123 7.71 12.58 -9.08
C MET A 123 7.40 11.86 -7.78
N VAL A 124 8.24 12.10 -6.77
CA VAL A 124 8.10 11.49 -5.45
C VAL A 124 8.05 12.52 -4.33
N ASN A 125 7.14 12.27 -3.41
CA ASN A 125 7.03 12.91 -2.10
C ASN A 125 6.45 11.87 -1.14
N LEU A 126 6.81 11.96 0.14
CA LEU A 126 6.42 10.98 1.15
C LEU A 126 4.91 10.78 1.18
N GLU A 127 4.15 11.85 1.33
CA GLU A 127 2.69 11.77 1.50
C GLU A 127 1.99 11.15 0.28
N VAL A 128 2.43 11.50 -0.93
CA VAL A 128 1.90 10.94 -2.18
C VAL A 128 2.23 9.45 -2.30
N CYS A 129 3.47 9.06 -2.02
CA CYS A 129 3.90 7.66 -2.07
C CYS A 129 3.15 6.81 -1.03
N GLU A 130 2.99 7.32 0.19
CA GLU A 130 2.22 6.65 1.23
C GLU A 130 0.76 6.44 0.82
N LEU A 131 0.12 7.44 0.20
CA LEU A 131 -1.27 7.32 -0.21
C LEU A 131 -1.46 6.32 -1.37
N ARG A 132 -0.56 6.31 -2.36
CA ARG A 132 -0.56 5.27 -3.43
C ARG A 132 -0.43 3.86 -2.85
N ASN A 133 0.45 3.68 -1.86
CA ASN A 133 0.60 2.41 -1.14
C ASN A 133 -0.70 2.04 -0.39
N LEU A 134 -1.35 3.01 0.25
CA LEU A 134 -2.63 2.79 0.93
C LEU A 134 -3.75 2.39 -0.04
N PHE A 135 -3.87 3.02 -1.20
CA PHE A 135 -4.80 2.59 -2.25
C PHE A 135 -4.51 1.16 -2.70
N SER A 136 -3.24 0.84 -2.96
CA SER A 136 -2.83 -0.52 -3.35
C SER A 136 -3.22 -1.55 -2.29
N CYS A 137 -2.92 -1.29 -1.02
CA CYS A 137 -3.32 -2.17 0.08
C CYS A 137 -4.84 -2.28 0.22
N ALA A 138 -5.57 -1.17 0.13
CA ALA A 138 -7.02 -1.15 0.23
C ALA A 138 -7.68 -1.98 -0.88
N ASN A 139 -7.26 -1.78 -2.13
CA ASN A 139 -7.73 -2.52 -3.29
C ASN A 139 -7.44 -4.02 -3.14
N LEU A 140 -6.23 -4.41 -2.73
CA LEU A 140 -5.90 -5.83 -2.47
C LEU A 140 -6.79 -6.46 -1.40
N VAL A 141 -7.07 -5.73 -0.32
CA VAL A 141 -7.97 -6.21 0.75
C VAL A 141 -9.39 -6.38 0.23
N VAL A 142 -9.92 -5.41 -0.50
CA VAL A 142 -11.28 -5.45 -1.06
C VAL A 142 -11.41 -6.58 -2.09
N SER A 143 -10.49 -6.68 -3.05
CA SER A 143 -10.49 -7.76 -4.04
C SER A 143 -10.36 -9.14 -3.39
N SER A 144 -9.51 -9.29 -2.36
CA SER A 144 -9.40 -10.55 -1.62
C SER A 144 -10.70 -10.88 -0.86
N ALA A 145 -11.38 -9.89 -0.30
CA ALA A 145 -12.66 -10.08 0.38
C ALA A 145 -13.78 -10.47 -0.60
N LEU A 146 -13.85 -9.84 -1.77
CA LEU A 146 -14.82 -10.17 -2.83
C LEU A 146 -14.61 -11.57 -3.41
N ALA A 147 -13.36 -11.98 -3.60
CA ALA A 147 -13.02 -13.31 -4.10
C ALA A 147 -13.38 -14.45 -3.13
N ARG A 148 -13.57 -14.15 -1.84
CA ARG A 148 -13.81 -15.14 -0.79
C ARG A 148 -15.27 -15.14 -0.37
N GLN A 149 -16.03 -16.14 -0.83
CA GLN A 149 -17.45 -16.31 -0.52
C GLN A 149 -17.69 -17.24 0.69
N GLU A 150 -16.97 -17.02 1.78
CA GLU A 150 -17.04 -17.80 3.03
C GLU A 150 -16.70 -16.90 4.23
N SER A 151 -17.05 -17.36 5.44
CA SER A 151 -16.65 -16.74 6.71
C SER A 151 -15.68 -17.67 7.45
N ARG A 152 -14.50 -17.15 7.84
CA ARG A 152 -13.45 -17.87 8.59
C ARG A 152 -12.91 -17.01 9.73
#